data_AF-A0A196MJR0-F1
#
_entry.id   AF-A0A196MJR0-F1
#
_cell.length_a   1.000
_cell.length_b   1.000
_cell.length_c   1.000
_cell.angle_alpha   90.00
_cell.angle_beta   90.00
_cell.angle_gamma   90.00
#
_symmetry.space_group_name_H-M   'P 1'
#
loop_
_entity.id
_entity.type
_entity.pdbx_description
1 polymer ?
#
loop_
_entity_poly.entity_id
_entity_poly.type
_entity_poly.pdbx_seq_one_letter_code
_entity_poly.pdbx_strand_id
1 'polypeptide(L)' 'MAARRPEGCMADRFRIGLATLNYLPRITYYLHVKDDFTFPEIAFRLGCSVWDVEEHFAAALAHLDEAVHRGG' A
#
# COMPACT_ATOMS: atom_id res chain seq x y z
N MET A 1 22.27 -22.27 -6.27
CA MET A 1 21.70 -21.19 -5.43
C MET A 1 21.59 -19.96 -6.30
N ALA A 2 20.37 -19.61 -6.75
CA ALA A 2 20.17 -18.46 -7.63
C ALA A 2 20.33 -17.17 -6.81
N ALA A 3 21.27 -16.31 -7.19
CA ALA A 3 21.39 -14.98 -6.63
C ALA A 3 20.06 -14.25 -6.84
N ARG A 4 19.27 -14.06 -5.77
CA ARG A 4 18.10 -13.20 -5.78
C ARG A 4 18.60 -11.83 -6.22
N ARG A 5 18.18 -11.38 -7.41
CA ARG A 5 18.45 -10.02 -7.86
C ARG A 5 18.03 -9.04 -6.75
N PRO A 6 18.73 -7.91 -6.56
CA PRO A 6 18.34 -6.90 -5.58
C PRO A 6 16.87 -6.45 -5.75
N GLU A 7 16.38 -6.51 -6.99
CA GLU A 7 14.98 -6.28 -7.39
C GLU A 7 13.99 -7.21 -6.66
N GLY A 8 14.36 -8.47 -6.44
CA GLY A 8 13.54 -9.44 -5.72
C GLY A 8 13.49 -9.19 -4.21
N CYS A 9 14.54 -8.61 -3.64
CA CYS A 9 14.56 -8.26 -2.22
C CYS A 9 13.67 -7.04 -1.92
N MET A 10 13.65 -6.05 -2.82
CA MET A 10 12.71 -4.93 -2.73
C MET A 10 11.26 -5.38 -2.95
N ALA A 11 11.00 -6.27 -3.91
CA ALA A 11 9.66 -6.83 -4.13
C ALA A 11 9.15 -7.66 -2.93
N ASP A 12 10.03 -8.41 -2.26
CA ASP A 12 9.68 -9.14 -1.03
C ASP A 12 9.38 -8.19 0.12
N ARG A 13 10.21 -7.16 0.36
CA ARG A 13 9.97 -6.14 1.40
C ARG A 13 8.68 -5.37 1.18
N PHE A 14 8.39 -5.04 -0.07
CA PHE A 14 7.15 -4.37 -0.44
C PHE A 14 5.92 -5.24 -0.13
N ARG A 15 5.99 -6.54 -0.44
CA ARG A 15 4.93 -7.51 -0.09
C ARG A 15 4.78 -7.70 1.41
N ILE A 16 5.88 -7.74 2.16
CA ILE A 16 5.87 -7.84 3.62
C ILE A 16 5.30 -6.55 4.23
N GLY A 17 5.68 -5.38 3.73
CA GLY A 17 5.15 -4.08 4.15
C GLY A 17 3.65 -3.97 3.91
N LEU A 18 3.15 -4.44 2.76
CA LEU A 18 1.72 -4.56 2.49
C LEU A 18 1.00 -5.53 3.45
N ALA A 19 1.67 -6.61 3.86
CA ALA A 19 1.07 -7.60 4.77
C ALA A 19 0.94 -7.10 6.21
N THR A 20 1.85 -6.23 6.66
CA THR A 20 1.84 -5.64 8.02
C THR A 20 0.98 -4.38 8.14
N LEU A 21 0.46 -3.89 7.02
CA LEU A 21 -0.33 -2.66 6.92
C LEU A 21 -1.75 -2.86 7.48
N ASN A 22 -2.26 -1.83 8.16
CA ASN A 22 -3.63 -1.83 8.67
C ASN A 22 -4.66 -2.04 7.55
N TYR A 23 -5.78 -2.68 7.87
CA TYR A 23 -6.77 -3.14 6.88
C TYR A 23 -7.26 -2.03 5.93
N LEU A 24 -7.66 -0.88 6.48
CA LEU A 24 -8.18 0.25 5.70
C LEU A 24 -7.14 0.85 4.73
N PRO A 25 -5.96 1.30 5.18
CA PRO A 25 -4.95 1.81 4.26
C PRO A 25 -4.46 0.76 3.26
N ARG A 26 -4.43 -0.53 3.65
CA ARG A 26 -4.11 -1.63 2.73
C ARG A 26 -5.14 -1.79 1.62
N ILE A 27 -6.43 -1.80 1.95
CA ILE A 27 -7.49 -2.00 0.95
C ILE A 27 -7.62 -0.77 0.04
N THR A 28 -7.45 0.44 0.58
CA THR A 28 -7.39 1.68 -0.20
C THR A 28 -6.25 1.62 -1.22
N TYR A 29 -5.06 1.19 -0.81
CA TYR A 29 -3.93 1.01 -1.72
C TYR A 29 -4.23 -0.01 -2.83
N TYR A 30 -4.82 -1.16 -2.50
CA TYR A 30 -5.18 -2.16 -3.49
C TYR A 30 -6.22 -1.65 -4.49
N LEU A 31 -7.31 -1.05 -4.00
CA LEU A 31 -8.37 -0.52 -4.86
C LEU A 31 -7.86 0.55 -5.81
N HIS A 32 -6.92 1.39 -5.36
CA HIS A 32 -6.35 2.43 -6.21
C HIS A 32 -5.30 1.88 -7.19
N VAL A 33 -4.36 1.05 -6.73
CA VAL A 33 -3.19 0.64 -7.53
C VAL A 33 -3.42 -0.63 -8.35
N LYS A 34 -4.34 -1.51 -7.94
CA LYS A 34 -4.66 -2.75 -8.67
C LYS A 34 -5.93 -2.64 -9.49
N ASP A 35 -6.96 -2.08 -8.89
CA ASP A 35 -8.30 -2.03 -9.49
C ASP A 35 -8.59 -0.68 -10.20
N ASP A 36 -7.63 0.26 -10.17
CA ASP A 36 -7.69 1.56 -10.85
C ASP A 36 -8.86 2.47 -10.42
N PHE A 37 -9.40 2.25 -9.21
CA PHE A 37 -10.49 3.09 -8.70
C PHE A 37 -10.00 4.47 -8.30
N THR A 38 -10.82 5.48 -8.58
CA THR A 38 -10.60 6.85 -8.11
C THR A 38 -10.95 6.99 -6.62
N PHE A 39 -10.36 7.95 -5.91
CA PHE A 39 -10.65 8.17 -4.50
C PHE A 39 -12.15 8.37 -4.18
N PRO A 40 -12.95 9.08 -5.00
CA PRO A 40 -14.40 9.14 -4.81
C PRO A 40 -15.11 7.78 -4.89
N GLU A 41 -14.70 6.90 -5.81
CA GLU A 41 -15.28 5.56 -5.94
C GLU A 41 -14.90 4.67 -4.75
N ILE A 42 -13.68 4.80 -4.26
CA ILE A 42 -13.20 4.10 -3.06
C ILE A 42 -13.98 4.60 -1.83
N ALA A 43 -14.16 5.91 -1.68
CA ALA A 43 -14.92 6.51 -0.59
C ALA A 43 -16.37 6.00 -0.57
N PHE A 44 -17.01 5.94 -1.75
CA PHE A 44 -18.34 5.37 -1.91
C PHE A 44 -18.40 3.89 -1.49
N ARG A 45 -17.41 3.07 -1.88
CA ARG A 45 -17.36 1.64 -1.54
C ARG A 45 -17.08 1.38 -0.06
N LEU A 46 -16.24 2.20 0.57
CA LEU A 46 -15.86 2.09 1.97
C LEU A 46 -16.88 2.76 2.91
N GLY A 47 -17.79 3.58 2.38
CA GLY A 47 -18.78 4.31 3.17
C GLY A 47 -18.16 5.41 4.02
N CYS A 48 -17.05 6.00 3.58
CA CYS A 48 -16.33 7.08 4.28
C CYS A 48 -16.21 8.33 3.39
N SER A 49 -15.61 9.39 3.91
CA SER A 49 -15.35 10.59 3.11
C SER A 49 -14.12 10.42 2.22
N VAL A 50 -14.03 11.22 1.15
CA VAL A 50 -12.84 11.24 0.28
C VAL A 50 -11.59 11.63 1.07
N TRP A 51 -11.73 12.53 2.04
CA TRP A 51 -10.63 12.92 2.93
C TRP A 51 -10.10 11.73 3.73
N ASP A 52 -10.98 10.89 4.28
CA ASP A 52 -10.56 9.67 5.00
C ASP A 52 -9.80 8.71 4.07
N VAL A 53 -10.24 8.60 2.81
CA VAL A 53 -9.55 7.78 1.80
C VAL A 53 -8.16 8.33 1.50
N GLU A 54 -8.02 9.64 1.35
CA GLU A 54 -6.71 10.29 1.14
C GLU A 54 -5.79 10.09 2.34
N GLU A 55 -6.29 10.22 3.57
CA GLU A 55 -5.50 9.94 4.78
C GLU A 55 -5.07 8.47 4.84
N HIS A 56 -5.97 7.54 4.54
CA HIS A 56 -5.64 6.12 4.47
C HIS A 56 -4.62 5.82 3.37
N PHE A 57 -4.73 6.47 2.20
CA PHE A 57 -3.77 6.28 1.13
C PHE A 57 -2.38 6.84 1.50
N ALA A 58 -2.33 8.03 2.11
CA ALA A 58 -1.09 8.61 2.61
C ALA A 58 -0.42 7.74 3.67
N ALA A 59 -1.20 7.19 4.61
CA ALA A 59 -0.70 6.26 5.63
C ALA A 59 -0.14 4.98 5.00
N ALA A 60 -0.78 4.46 3.95
CA ALA A 60 -0.28 3.30 3.20
C ALA A 60 1.07 3.59 2.56
N LEU A 61 1.22 4.74 1.88
CA LEU A 61 2.47 5.14 1.25
C LEU A 61 3.59 5.33 2.28
N ALA A 62 3.32 6.01 3.39
CA ALA A 62 4.31 6.21 4.46
C ALA A 62 4.81 4.90 5.05
N HIS A 63 3.91 3.94 5.29
CA HIS A 63 4.27 2.63 5.82
C HIS A 63 5.06 1.79 4.81
N LEU A 64 4.72 1.88 3.52
CA LEU A 64 5.46 1.19 2.46
C LEU A 64 6.85 1.79 2.25
N ASP A 65 6.97 3.12 2.32
CA ASP A 65 8.24 3.82 2.28
C ASP A 65 9.14 3.39 3.44
N GLU A 66 8.62 3.36 4.67
CA GLU A 66 9.37 2.86 5.83
C GLU A 66 9.79 1.40 5.65
N ALA A 67 8.90 0.54 5.15
CA ALA A 67 9.19 -0.88 4.95
C ALA A 67 10.29 -1.13 3.89
N VAL A 68 10.38 -0.27 2.88
CA VAL A 68 11.41 -0.35 1.84
C VAL A 68 12.74 0.22 2.34
N HIS A 69 12.71 1.32 3.10
CA HIS A 69 13.91 2.01 3.61
C HIS A 69 14.52 1.39 4.88
N ARG A 70 13.74 0.73 5.74
CA ARG A 70 14.24 0.10 7.00
C ARG A 70 15.14 -1.11 6.77
N GLY A 71 15.36 -1.54 5.53
CA GLY A 71 16.29 -2.61 5.20
C GLY A 71 17.59 -2.18 4.50
N GLY A 72 17.94 -0.90 4.54
CA GLY A 72 19.24 -0.36 4.11
C GLY A 72 20.33 -0.60 5.15
#